data_AF-A0A7C7WQ09-F1
#
_entry.id   AF-A0A7C7WQ09-F1
#
_cell.length_a   1.000
_cell.length_b   1.000
_cell.length_c   1.000
_cell.angle_alpha   90.00
_cell.angle_beta   90.00
_cell.angle_gamma   90.00
#
_symmetry.space_group_name_H-M   'P 1'
#
loop_
_entity.id
_entity.type
_entity.pdbx_description
1 polymer ?
#
loop_
_entity_poly.entity_id
_entity_poly.type
_entity_poly.pdbx_seq_one_letter_code
_entity_poly.pdbx_strand_id
1 'polypeptide(L)'
;MGPPPASSHSEKSALDTDSTALMREAKLLSKDELIRLPTEAEWEYCCRAGTTTVYSFGDDESQLGEYAWYSENTYKVGAEPYARIVGQKKPNPWGLHDMHGNVDEWCQDWHGLTTHQAGRRRHSLAETPGR
;
A
#
# COMPACT_ATOMS: atom_id res chain seq x y z
N MET A 1 -12.30 -5.30 16.77
CA MET A 1 -12.55 -5.97 15.48
C MET A 1 -11.40 -6.94 15.26
N GLY A 2 -11.67 -8.20 14.93
CA GLY A 2 -10.60 -9.11 14.52
C GLY A 2 -10.02 -8.67 13.18
N PRO A 3 -8.79 -9.07 12.83
CA PRO A 3 -8.26 -8.81 11.49
C PRO A 3 -9.22 -9.41 10.45
N PRO A 4 -9.43 -8.75 9.30
CA PRO A 4 -10.19 -9.35 8.21
C PRO A 4 -9.57 -10.72 7.86
N PRO A 5 -10.38 -11.71 7.43
CA PRO A 5 -9.85 -12.99 7.00
C PRO A 5 -8.79 -12.77 5.92
N ALA A 6 -7.63 -13.39 6.07
CA ALA A 6 -6.59 -13.33 5.05
C ALA A 6 -7.13 -13.94 3.75
N SER A 7 -7.12 -13.16 2.68
CA SER A 7 -7.46 -13.69 1.35
C SER A 7 -6.42 -14.66 0.85
N SER A 8 -6.90 -15.71 0.20
CA SER A 8 -6.07 -16.72 -0.43
C SER A 8 -5.33 -16.16 -1.64
N HIS A 9 -4.16 -16.75 -1.95
CA HIS A 9 -3.41 -16.40 -3.15
C HIS A 9 -4.23 -16.59 -4.45
N SER A 10 -5.11 -17.59 -4.48
CA SER A 10 -6.02 -17.82 -5.62
C SER A 10 -7.01 -16.68 -5.83
N GLU A 11 -7.52 -16.07 -4.75
CA GLU A 11 -8.45 -14.93 -4.86
C GLU A 11 -7.73 -13.68 -5.39
N LYS A 12 -6.51 -13.41 -4.92
CA LYS A 12 -5.69 -12.28 -5.41
C LYS A 12 -5.33 -12.45 -6.89
N SER A 13 -4.93 -13.65 -7.31
CA SER A 13 -4.63 -13.94 -8.71
C SER A 13 -5.86 -13.84 -9.62
N ALA A 14 -7.05 -14.20 -9.12
CA ALA A 14 -8.30 -14.00 -9.85
C ALA A 14 -8.59 -12.50 -10.02
N LEU A 15 -8.41 -11.71 -8.96
CA LEU A 15 -8.61 -10.26 -9.01
C LEU A 15 -7.69 -9.58 -10.03
N ASP A 16 -6.41 -9.97 -10.13
CA ASP A 16 -5.49 -9.43 -11.13
C ASP A 16 -5.97 -9.73 -12.56
N THR A 17 -6.44 -10.95 -12.79
CA THR A 17 -6.94 -11.42 -14.09
C THR A 17 -8.20 -10.65 -14.50
N ASP A 18 -9.17 -10.56 -13.59
CA ASP A 18 -10.42 -9.85 -13.82
C ASP A 18 -10.18 -8.35 -14.02
N SER A 19 -9.32 -7.75 -13.19
CA SER A 19 -8.96 -6.32 -13.30
C SER A 19 -8.27 -6.02 -14.64
N THR A 20 -7.36 -6.89 -15.09
CA THR A 20 -6.73 -6.76 -16.40
C THR A 20 -7.76 -6.82 -17.52
N ALA A 21 -8.71 -7.77 -17.47
CA ALA A 21 -9.75 -7.91 -18.47
C ALA A 21 -10.65 -6.66 -18.55
N LEU A 22 -11.11 -6.17 -17.39
CA LEU A 22 -11.93 -4.96 -17.28
C LEU A 22 -11.21 -3.73 -17.82
N MET A 23 -9.94 -3.53 -17.48
CA MET A 23 -9.19 -2.36 -17.94
C MET A 23 -8.88 -2.40 -19.44
N ARG A 24 -8.73 -3.60 -20.03
CA ARG A 24 -8.66 -3.77 -21.49
C ARG A 24 -9.99 -3.48 -22.17
N GLU A 25 -11.11 -3.93 -21.61
CA GLU A 25 -12.44 -3.60 -22.12
C GLU A 25 -12.70 -2.08 -22.08
N ALA A 26 -12.27 -1.42 -21.01
CA ALA A 26 -12.29 0.04 -20.87
C ALA A 26 -11.28 0.77 -21.78
N LYS A 27 -10.44 0.03 -22.54
CA LYS A 27 -9.39 0.56 -23.43
C LYS A 27 -8.34 1.42 -22.71
N LEU A 28 -8.11 1.11 -21.44
CA LEU A 28 -7.08 1.73 -20.61
C LEU A 28 -5.75 0.97 -20.65
N LEU A 29 -5.76 -0.26 -21.16
CA LEU A 29 -4.57 -1.09 -21.36
C LEU A 29 -4.50 -1.60 -22.80
N SER A 30 -3.27 -1.69 -23.30
CA SER A 30 -2.96 -2.44 -24.51
C SER A 30 -3.00 -3.96 -24.27
N LYS A 31 -2.86 -4.72 -25.35
CA LYS A 31 -2.85 -6.19 -25.30
C LYS A 31 -1.68 -6.76 -24.48
N ASP A 32 -0.57 -6.02 -24.38
CA ASP A 32 0.67 -6.49 -23.76
C ASP A 32 0.83 -5.97 -22.31
N GLU A 33 -0.10 -5.12 -21.85
CA GLU A 33 -0.13 -4.60 -20.47
C GLU A 33 -1.02 -5.45 -19.57
N LEU A 34 -0.65 -5.51 -18.29
CA LEU A 34 -1.34 -6.25 -17.24
C LEU A 34 -1.48 -5.38 -15.99
N ILE A 35 -2.56 -5.59 -15.25
CA ILE A 35 -2.77 -5.01 -13.92
C ILE A 35 -2.64 -6.12 -12.89
N ARG A 36 -1.99 -5.79 -11.78
CA ARG A 36 -1.93 -6.63 -10.60
C ARG A 36 -1.99 -5.78 -9.34
N LEU A 37 -2.36 -6.38 -8.21
CA LEU A 37 -2.10 -5.79 -6.90
C LEU A 37 -0.60 -5.47 -6.75
N PRO A 38 -0.26 -4.38 -6.04
CA PRO A 38 1.12 -4.09 -5.68
C PRO A 38 1.65 -5.14 -4.71
N THR A 39 2.96 -5.31 -4.66
CA THR A 39 3.61 -5.90 -3.49
C THR A 39 3.61 -4.89 -2.33
N GLU A 40 3.73 -5.35 -1.09
CA GLU A 40 3.85 -4.49 0.11
C GLU A 40 5.01 -3.49 -0.05
N ALA A 41 6.13 -3.93 -0.64
CA ALA A 41 7.28 -3.07 -0.91
C ALA A 41 7.00 -1.99 -1.97
N GLU A 42 6.28 -2.32 -3.04
CA GLU A 42 5.88 -1.33 -4.05
C GLU A 42 4.86 -0.33 -3.48
N TRP A 43 3.91 -0.83 -2.68
CA TRP A 43 2.95 0.03 -2.00
C TRP A 43 3.65 1.00 -1.04
N GLU A 44 4.58 0.52 -0.20
CA GLU A 44 5.36 1.38 0.71
C GLU A 44 6.20 2.39 -0.06
N TYR A 45 6.85 1.98 -1.16
CA TYR A 45 7.65 2.87 -2.01
C TYR A 45 6.80 4.01 -2.58
N CYS A 46 5.62 3.68 -3.11
CA CYS A 46 4.65 4.65 -3.59
C CYS A 46 4.10 5.53 -2.45
N CYS A 47 3.83 4.96 -1.27
CA CYS A 47 3.34 5.69 -0.10
C CYS A 47 4.35 6.77 0.32
N ARG A 48 5.63 6.38 0.47
CA ARG A 48 6.74 7.27 0.84
C ARG A 48 7.04 8.31 -0.22
N ALA A 49 6.89 8.00 -1.51
CA ALA A 49 7.14 8.93 -2.62
C ALA A 49 8.48 9.68 -2.51
N GLY A 50 9.53 8.95 -2.13
CA GLY A 50 10.89 9.49 -1.98
C GLY A 50 11.25 10.03 -0.59
N THR A 51 10.32 10.06 0.38
CA THR A 51 10.65 10.44 1.76
C THR A 51 11.20 9.28 2.58
N THR A 52 11.91 9.60 3.68
CA THR A 52 12.40 8.63 4.68
C THR A 52 11.79 8.86 6.06
N THR A 53 10.78 9.74 6.13
CA THR A 53 10.04 10.15 7.32
C THR A 53 8.95 9.14 7.70
N VAL A 54 8.31 9.33 8.84
CA VAL A 54 7.21 8.48 9.33
C VAL A 54 6.03 8.52 8.35
N TYR A 55 5.61 9.72 7.95
CA TYR A 55 4.59 9.93 6.92
C TYR A 55 5.21 10.55 5.68
N SER A 56 4.51 10.50 4.53
CA SER A 56 5.02 11.14 3.29
C SER A 56 5.05 12.67 3.34
N PHE A 57 4.46 13.26 4.38
CA PHE A 57 4.43 14.70 4.65
C PHE A 57 5.34 15.14 5.82
N GLY A 58 6.10 14.22 6.40
CA GLY A 58 7.03 14.51 7.51
C GLY A 58 6.79 13.61 8.73
N ASP A 59 7.33 14.04 9.87
CA ASP A 59 7.27 13.30 11.14
C ASP A 59 6.23 13.86 12.13
N ASP A 60 5.54 14.95 11.75
CA ASP A 60 4.56 15.63 12.59
C ASP A 60 3.15 15.06 12.39
N GLU A 61 2.74 14.19 13.29
CA GLU A 61 1.41 13.55 13.28
C GLU A 61 0.25 14.55 13.36
N SER A 62 0.47 15.78 13.88
CA SER A 62 -0.60 16.79 13.95
C SER A 62 -1.11 17.20 12.55
N GLN A 63 -0.32 16.96 11.50
CA GLN A 63 -0.71 17.21 10.11
C GLN A 63 -1.51 16.06 9.48
N LEU A 64 -1.63 14.90 10.14
CA LEU A 64 -2.29 13.71 9.59
C LEU A 64 -3.73 14.00 9.11
N GLY A 65 -4.45 14.87 9.81
CA GLY A 65 -5.80 15.29 9.44
C GLY A 65 -5.91 16.00 8.08
N GLU A 66 -4.82 16.52 7.52
CA GLU A 66 -4.78 17.14 6.20
C GLU A 66 -4.53 16.13 5.06
N TYR A 67 -3.96 14.97 5.40
CA TYR A 67 -3.50 13.95 4.43
C TYR A 67 -4.31 12.65 4.49
N ALA A 68 -5.00 12.36 5.59
CA ALA A 68 -5.66 11.09 5.81
C ALA A 68 -7.09 11.23 6.33
N TRP A 69 -7.90 10.24 5.96
CA TRP A 69 -9.14 9.90 6.64
C TRP A 69 -8.87 8.74 7.60
N TYR A 70 -9.10 8.94 8.90
CA TYR A 70 -8.83 7.95 9.93
C TYR A 70 -9.92 8.01 11.01
N SER A 71 -9.88 7.07 11.96
CA SER A 71 -10.94 6.87 12.96
C SER A 71 -11.37 8.15 13.69
N GLU A 72 -10.51 9.15 13.86
CA GLU A 72 -10.84 10.38 14.57
C GLU A 72 -11.44 11.49 13.69
N ASN A 73 -11.45 11.35 12.37
CA ASN A 73 -12.00 12.36 11.47
C ASN A 73 -13.01 11.80 10.44
N THR A 74 -13.31 10.50 10.51
CA THR A 74 -14.33 9.85 9.66
C THR A 74 -15.73 9.84 10.27
N TYR A 75 -15.91 10.05 11.59
CA TYR A 75 -17.22 9.91 12.26
C TYR A 75 -18.14 11.14 12.19
N LYS A 76 -17.75 12.24 11.55
CA LYS A 76 -18.48 13.54 11.63
C LYS A 76 -19.05 14.10 10.32
N VAL A 77 -19.27 13.31 9.26
CA VAL A 77 -19.81 13.89 8.01
C VAL A 77 -20.96 13.06 7.42
N GLY A 78 -22.18 13.50 7.71
CA GLY A 78 -23.40 13.19 6.96
C GLY A 78 -23.88 11.74 7.04
N ALA A 79 -24.52 11.29 5.95
CA ALA A 79 -25.05 9.93 5.77
C ALA A 79 -24.08 8.98 5.05
N GLU A 80 -22.87 9.44 4.75
CA GLU A 80 -21.86 8.69 4.00
C GLU A 80 -21.19 7.60 4.89
N PRO A 81 -20.87 6.43 4.31
CA PRO A 81 -20.23 5.33 5.04
C PRO A 81 -18.80 5.68 5.53
N TYR A 82 -18.20 4.76 6.27
CA TYR A 82 -16.87 4.89 6.89
C TYR A 82 -15.75 5.27 5.91
N ALA A 83 -15.87 4.91 4.63
CA ALA A 83 -14.96 5.32 3.55
C ALA A 83 -15.39 6.66 2.92
N ARG A 84 -14.42 7.46 2.49
CA ARG A 84 -14.61 8.76 1.84
C ARG A 84 -14.30 8.68 0.35
N ILE A 85 -14.88 9.60 -0.42
CA ILE A 85 -14.51 9.79 -1.83
C ILE A 85 -13.00 10.03 -1.90
N VAL A 86 -12.35 9.33 -2.83
CA VAL A 86 -10.90 9.39 -3.04
C VAL A 86 -10.43 10.81 -3.37
N GLY A 87 -9.21 11.15 -2.97
CA GLY A 87 -8.55 12.39 -3.37
C GLY A 87 -9.05 13.66 -2.67
N GLN A 88 -9.81 13.54 -1.58
CA GLN A 88 -10.30 14.70 -0.83
C GLN A 88 -9.28 15.30 0.17
N LYS A 89 -8.18 14.60 0.44
CA LYS A 89 -7.07 15.05 1.30
C LYS A 89 -5.82 15.36 0.45
N LYS A 90 -4.83 16.03 1.05
CA LYS A 90 -3.58 16.38 0.35
C LYS A 90 -2.86 15.11 -0.15
N PRO A 91 -2.29 15.13 -1.37
CA PRO A 91 -1.52 14.01 -1.89
C PRO A 91 -0.12 13.95 -1.28
N ASN A 92 0.55 12.82 -1.45
CA ASN A 92 1.99 12.69 -1.25
C ASN A 92 2.81 13.40 -2.34
N PRO A 93 4.15 13.47 -2.24
CA PRO A 93 5.01 14.15 -3.23
C PRO A 93 4.89 13.69 -4.69
N TRP A 94 4.36 12.50 -4.97
CA TRP A 94 4.13 11.99 -6.33
C TRP A 94 2.70 12.20 -6.83
N GLY A 95 1.83 12.83 -6.03
CA GLY A 95 0.44 13.07 -6.40
C GLY A 95 -0.50 11.92 -6.05
N LEU A 96 -0.05 10.89 -5.30
CA LEU A 96 -0.93 9.82 -4.84
C LEU A 96 -1.69 10.26 -3.59
N HIS A 97 -2.99 10.02 -3.58
CA HIS A 97 -3.88 10.38 -2.49
C HIS A 97 -4.17 9.17 -1.60
N ASP A 98 -4.65 9.44 -0.38
CA ASP A 98 -5.18 8.46 0.57
C ASP A 98 -4.18 7.37 1.04
N MET A 99 -2.89 7.51 0.73
CA MET A 99 -1.82 6.58 1.15
C MET A 99 -1.63 6.41 2.68
N HIS A 100 -2.27 7.26 3.49
CA HIS A 100 -2.22 7.24 4.96
C HIS A 100 -3.58 7.00 5.62
N GLY A 101 -4.63 6.61 4.87
CA GLY A 101 -5.95 6.35 5.45
C GLY A 101 -7.04 6.00 4.42
N ASN A 102 -8.28 6.34 4.75
CA ASN A 102 -9.49 6.00 4.01
C ASN A 102 -9.90 4.53 4.12
N VAL A 103 -9.19 3.63 3.44
CA VAL A 103 -9.43 2.18 3.47
C VAL A 103 -8.11 1.43 3.48
N ASP A 104 -8.10 0.23 4.06
CA ASP A 104 -6.94 -0.66 3.93
C ASP A 104 -6.85 -1.19 2.49
N GLU A 105 -5.65 -1.17 1.92
CA GLU A 105 -5.39 -1.59 0.54
C GLU A 105 -4.67 -2.95 0.50
N TRP A 106 -5.21 -3.89 -0.26
CA TRP A 106 -4.63 -5.22 -0.37
C TRP A 106 -3.35 -5.23 -1.20
N CYS A 107 -2.33 -5.90 -0.69
CA CYS A 107 -1.11 -6.22 -1.42
C CYS A 107 -1.05 -7.72 -1.77
N GLN A 108 -0.17 -8.09 -2.71
CA GLN A 108 0.08 -9.50 -3.11
C GLN A 108 0.54 -10.35 -1.93
N ASP A 109 1.37 -9.78 -1.07
CA ASP A 109 2.07 -10.45 0.00
C ASP A 109 1.13 -11.16 0.98
N TRP A 110 1.61 -12.29 1.50
CA TRP A 110 0.95 -12.98 2.60
C TRP A 110 1.27 -12.23 3.88
N HIS A 111 0.27 -12.05 4.75
CA HIS A 111 0.52 -11.58 6.11
C HIS A 111 1.35 -12.63 6.87
N GLY A 112 2.65 -12.38 7.00
CA GLY A 112 3.57 -13.18 7.79
C GLY A 112 4.25 -12.32 8.85
N LEU A 113 4.41 -12.85 10.07
CA LEU A 113 5.07 -12.18 11.21
C LEU A 113 6.56 -11.85 11.00
N THR A 114 7.10 -11.95 9.78
CA THR A 114 8.56 -11.95 9.52
C THR A 114 9.07 -10.93 8.49
N THR A 115 8.20 -10.08 7.90
CA THR A 115 8.62 -9.12 6.87
C THR A 115 9.64 -8.07 7.35
N HIS A 116 9.74 -7.80 8.66
CA HIS A 116 10.72 -6.83 9.18
C HIS A 116 12.17 -7.33 9.39
N GLN A 117 12.51 -8.62 9.20
CA GLN A 117 13.88 -9.11 9.46
C GLN A 117 14.66 -9.63 8.25
N ALA A 118 14.06 -9.78 7.07
CA ALA A 118 14.76 -10.31 5.90
C ALA A 118 15.73 -9.31 5.22
N GLY A 119 15.72 -8.03 5.61
CA GLY A 119 16.57 -6.98 5.03
C GLY A 119 18.01 -6.91 5.53
N ARG A 120 18.37 -7.58 6.64
CA ARG A 120 19.77 -7.66 7.08
C ARG A 120 20.41 -8.93 6.55
N ARG A 121 20.77 -8.93 5.27
CA ARG A 121 21.78 -9.87 4.76
C ARG A 121 23.04 -9.71 5.62
N ARG A 122 23.30 -10.71 6.47
CA ARG A 122 24.58 -10.86 7.14
C ARG A 122 25.65 -10.94 6.06
N HIS A 123 26.50 -9.93 5.96
CA HIS A 123 27.82 -10.09 5.35
C HIS A 123 28.54 -11.19 6.15
N SER A 124 28.49 -12.42 5.64
CA SER A 124 29.37 -13.49 6.09
C SER A 124 30.76 -13.13 5.59
N LEU A 125 31.58 -12.54 6.46
CA LEU A 125 33.01 -12.47 6.25
C LEU A 125 33.50 -13.92 6.21
N ALA A 126 33.86 -14.39 5.01
CA ALA A 126 34.61 -15.62 4.86
C ALA A 126 36.01 -15.37 5.41
N GLU A 127 36.29 -15.88 6.61
CA GLU A 127 37.66 -16.04 7.09
C GLU A 127 38.42 -16.97 6.14
N THR A 128 39.53 -16.48 5.61
CA THR A 128 40.46 -17.27 4.81
C THR A 128 41.40 -18.01 5.76
N PRO A 129 41.62 -19.34 5.65
CA PRO A 129 42.63 -20.00 6.46
C PRO A 129 44.02 -19.62 5.96
N GLY A 130 44.86 -19.19 6.90
CA GLY A 130 46.24 -18.79 6.66
C GLY A 130 47.11 -19.90 6.08
N ARG A 131 48.12 -19.47 5.33
CA ARG A 131 49.31 -20.24 4.95
C ARG A 131 50.45 -19.88 5.89
#